data_AF-A0A8T1E0X1-F1
#
_entry.id   AF-A0A8T1E0X1-F1
#
_cell.length_a   1.000
_cell.length_b   1.000
_cell.length_c   1.000
_cell.angle_alpha   90.00
_cell.angle_beta   90.00
_cell.angle_gamma   90.00
#
_symmetry.space_group_name_H-M   'P 1'
#
loop_
_entity.id
_entity.type
_entity.pdbx_description
1 polymer ?
#
loop_
_entity_poly.entity_id
_entity_poly.type
_entity_poly.pdbx_seq_one_letter_code
_entity_poly.pdbx_strand_id
1 'polypeptide(L)'
;MKILHKLCEVYNEGCRTYNDNRYLPLHMAITHDVCVYKTRVLLQYCQEMILADTEERRGLRALLMAANTRVPDYRVLLTLLDVTPSRLSAEKKTRSQPVTPLYALSLRRCTTEISNHDVSKRCHGKFENLEDEEAYFLAMAKAKLRKQHYNPTPEWTFVKIVQLVERNPLDEALIQRALYVTNEKLRAMNEAEEQHCNQDDNRKGYGAVVDTVTLNSDLMLVRTVHQVMFEFPNNPRLQLLGQAILTKLLPSAYVRAAYKAKIDPYFNL
;
A
#
# COMPACT_ATOMS: atom_id res chain seq x y z
N MET A 1 13.77 29.94 -10.12
CA MET A 1 12.76 29.22 -10.94
C MET A 1 12.90 29.48 -12.43
N LYS A 2 12.79 30.73 -12.93
CA LYS A 2 13.05 31.06 -14.35
C LYS A 2 14.43 30.61 -14.86
N ILE A 3 15.43 30.60 -13.98
CA ILE A 3 16.80 30.16 -14.28
C ILE A 3 16.88 28.66 -14.58
N LEU A 4 16.14 27.82 -13.85
CA LEU A 4 16.17 26.37 -14.08
C LEU A 4 15.58 26.02 -15.45
N HIS A 5 14.41 26.59 -15.79
CA HIS A 5 13.82 26.44 -17.13
C HIS A 5 14.80 26.87 -18.22
N LYS A 6 15.35 28.09 -18.12
CA LYS A 6 16.33 28.59 -19.10
C LYS A 6 17.57 27.68 -19.21
N LEU A 7 18.05 27.13 -18.10
CA LEU A 7 19.18 26.20 -18.11
C LEU A 7 18.83 24.89 -18.81
N CYS A 8 17.65 24.33 -18.56
CA CYS A 8 17.17 23.12 -19.25
C CYS A 8 16.93 23.35 -20.75
N GLU A 9 16.48 24.55 -21.14
CA GLU A 9 16.30 24.94 -22.54
C GLU A 9 17.65 25.07 -23.27
N VAL A 10 18.64 25.70 -22.64
CA VAL A 10 19.97 25.93 -23.22
C VAL A 10 20.83 24.66 -23.19
N TYR A 11 20.68 23.82 -22.17
CA TYR A 11 21.51 22.62 -21.97
C TYR A 11 20.68 21.42 -21.48
N ASN A 12 19.84 20.90 -22.38
CA ASN A 12 18.98 19.73 -22.12
C ASN A 12 19.80 18.47 -21.78
N GLU A 13 20.94 18.26 -22.43
CA GLU A 13 21.82 17.10 -22.17
C GLU A 13 22.25 16.99 -20.71
N GLY A 14 22.45 18.13 -20.03
CA GLY A 14 22.75 18.14 -18.60
C GLY A 14 21.66 17.49 -17.75
N CYS A 15 20.39 17.57 -18.16
CA CYS A 15 19.26 16.94 -17.46
C CYS A 15 19.28 15.40 -17.57
N ARG A 16 20.05 14.86 -18.52
CA ARG A 16 20.15 13.44 -18.87
C ARG A 16 21.50 12.83 -18.51
N THR A 17 22.36 13.61 -17.86
CA THR A 17 23.72 13.20 -17.49
C THR A 17 23.75 12.76 -16.04
N TYR A 18 24.34 11.59 -15.78
CA TYR A 18 24.57 11.08 -14.44
C TYR A 18 25.78 11.76 -13.80
N ASN A 19 25.71 12.04 -12.50
CA ASN A 19 26.89 12.35 -11.70
C ASN A 19 27.67 11.09 -11.27
N ASP A 20 28.77 11.27 -10.54
CA ASP A 20 29.63 10.17 -10.06
C ASP A 20 28.88 9.14 -9.19
N ASN A 21 27.82 9.58 -8.51
CA ASN A 21 26.96 8.73 -7.69
C ASN A 21 25.80 8.09 -8.48
N ARG A 22 25.85 8.14 -9.82
CA ARG A 22 24.80 7.66 -10.73
C ARG A 22 23.44 8.31 -10.49
N TYR A 23 23.43 9.59 -10.11
CA TYR A 23 22.20 10.38 -9.97
C TYR A 23 22.03 11.35 -11.13
N LEU A 24 20.83 11.35 -11.72
CA LEU A 24 20.36 12.41 -12.60
C LEU A 24 20.04 13.66 -11.78
N PRO A 25 19.98 14.85 -12.41
CA PRO A 25 19.47 16.05 -11.76
C PRO A 25 18.07 15.85 -11.14
N LEU A 26 17.21 15.04 -11.76
CA LEU A 26 15.90 14.65 -11.20
C LEU A 26 16.05 13.96 -9.83
N HIS A 27 16.97 13.01 -9.70
CA HIS A 27 17.25 12.31 -8.45
C HIS A 27 17.81 13.23 -7.37
N MET A 28 18.68 14.16 -7.76
CA MET A 28 19.22 15.17 -6.85
C MET A 28 18.10 16.08 -6.32
N ALA A 29 17.18 16.50 -7.17
CA ALA A 29 16.01 17.28 -6.76
C ALA A 29 15.10 16.51 -5.78
N ILE A 30 14.93 15.20 -5.98
CA ILE A 30 14.12 14.37 -5.06
C ILE A 30 14.80 14.16 -3.71
N THR A 31 16.13 14.07 -3.67
CA THR A 31 16.86 13.68 -2.45
C THR A 31 17.27 14.86 -1.57
N HIS A 32 17.63 15.99 -2.17
CA HIS A 32 18.24 17.12 -1.45
C HIS A 32 17.31 18.32 -1.31
N ASP A 33 16.38 18.53 -2.24
CA ASP A 33 15.51 19.71 -2.26
C ASP A 33 14.15 19.38 -2.89
N VAL A 34 13.36 18.61 -2.14
CA VAL A 34 12.05 18.09 -2.57
C VAL A 34 11.15 19.26 -2.96
N CYS A 35 11.00 19.46 -4.28
CA CYS A 35 10.21 20.54 -4.84
C CYS A 35 9.49 20.06 -6.09
N VAL A 36 8.15 19.96 -5.99
CA VAL A 36 7.25 19.53 -7.07
C VAL A 36 7.54 20.25 -8.39
N TYR A 37 7.76 21.57 -8.34
CA TYR A 37 8.06 22.34 -9.53
C TYR A 37 9.37 21.88 -10.18
N LYS A 38 10.46 21.79 -9.41
CA LYS A 38 11.77 21.34 -9.93
C LYS A 38 11.68 19.94 -10.50
N THR A 39 11.01 19.02 -9.81
CA THR A 39 10.74 17.66 -10.30
C THR A 39 10.01 17.70 -11.63
N ARG A 40 8.93 18.47 -11.74
CA ARG A 40 8.13 18.56 -12.97
C ARG A 40 8.93 19.14 -14.14
N VAL A 41 9.72 20.19 -13.89
CA VAL A 41 10.62 20.75 -14.91
C VAL A 41 11.59 19.70 -15.38
N LEU A 42 12.38 19.13 -14.47
CA LEU A 42 13.45 18.19 -14.84
C LEU A 42 12.89 16.93 -15.52
N LEU A 43 11.75 16.44 -15.03
CA LEU A 43 11.05 15.31 -15.61
C LEU A 43 10.68 15.55 -17.07
N GLN A 44 10.18 16.74 -17.43
CA GLN A 44 9.85 17.08 -18.81
C GLN A 44 11.04 16.92 -19.78
N TYR A 45 12.25 17.22 -19.32
CA TYR A 45 13.46 17.15 -20.16
C TYR A 45 14.13 15.76 -20.16
N CYS A 46 13.93 14.95 -19.11
CA CYS A 46 14.53 13.62 -18.99
C CYS A 46 13.55 12.45 -19.20
N GLN A 47 12.25 12.69 -19.41
CA GLN A 47 11.20 11.66 -19.46
C GLN A 47 11.50 10.55 -20.47
N GLU A 48 11.85 10.89 -21.71
CA GLU A 48 12.14 9.89 -22.75
C GLU A 48 13.31 8.97 -22.34
N MET A 49 14.34 9.56 -21.74
CA MET A 49 15.52 8.82 -21.28
C MET A 49 15.19 7.89 -20.12
N ILE A 50 14.49 8.36 -19.08
CA ILE A 50 14.13 7.51 -17.93
C ILE A 50 13.16 6.38 -18.30
N LEU A 51 12.37 6.55 -19.37
CA LEU A 51 11.45 5.53 -19.87
C LEU A 51 12.17 4.48 -20.74
N ALA A 52 13.25 4.86 -21.41
CA ALA A 52 14.05 3.97 -22.25
C ALA A 52 15.18 3.26 -21.48
N ASP A 53 15.75 3.91 -20.47
CA ASP A 53 16.90 3.41 -19.72
C ASP A 53 16.50 2.29 -18.74
N THR A 54 17.23 1.17 -18.84
CA THR A 54 17.06 0.00 -17.95
C THR A 54 17.50 0.28 -16.52
N GLU A 55 18.50 1.15 -16.29
CA GLU A 55 18.93 1.53 -14.93
C GLU A 55 17.83 2.31 -14.20
N GLU A 56 17.07 3.12 -14.95
CA GLU A 56 15.94 3.90 -14.45
C GLU A 56 14.67 3.06 -14.26
N ARG A 57 14.67 1.83 -14.78
CA ARG A 57 13.56 0.88 -14.70
C ARG A 57 12.26 1.54 -15.11
N ARG A 58 12.27 2.18 -16.29
CA ARG A 58 11.13 2.92 -16.84
C ARG A 58 10.54 3.95 -15.86
N GLY A 59 11.40 4.70 -15.17
CA GLY A 59 11.02 5.72 -14.20
C GLY A 59 10.70 5.23 -12.77
N LEU A 60 10.67 3.91 -12.53
CA LEU A 60 10.42 3.35 -11.20
C LEU A 60 11.49 3.78 -10.19
N ARG A 61 12.74 3.97 -10.62
CA ARG A 61 13.84 4.38 -9.73
C ARG A 61 13.55 5.71 -9.04
N ALA A 62 13.20 6.75 -9.81
CA ALA A 62 12.87 8.06 -9.26
C ALA A 62 11.66 8.00 -8.30
N LEU A 63 10.64 7.20 -8.64
CA LEU A 63 9.47 7.00 -7.78
C LEU A 63 9.84 6.32 -6.45
N LEU A 64 10.67 5.28 -6.48
CA LEU A 64 11.18 4.61 -5.28
C LEU A 64 12.00 5.56 -4.41
N MET A 65 12.86 6.39 -5.03
CA MET A 65 13.62 7.40 -4.31
C MET A 65 12.71 8.40 -3.61
N ALA A 66 11.68 8.90 -4.29
CA ALA A 66 10.70 9.83 -3.71
C ALA A 66 9.92 9.20 -2.56
N ALA A 67 9.45 7.96 -2.73
CA ALA A 67 8.73 7.20 -1.71
C ALA A 67 9.60 6.90 -0.47
N ASN A 68 10.92 6.81 -0.65
CA ASN A 68 11.86 6.47 0.41
C ASN A 68 12.44 7.70 1.13
N THR A 69 12.05 8.92 0.76
CA THR A 69 12.42 10.15 1.48
C THR A 69 11.85 10.14 2.91
N ARG A 70 12.43 10.96 3.80
CA ARG A 70 12.02 11.02 5.21
C ARG A 70 10.55 11.38 5.40
N VAL A 71 10.07 12.35 4.61
CA VAL A 71 8.67 12.80 4.56
C VAL A 71 8.31 12.89 3.07
N PRO A 72 7.69 11.83 2.50
CA PRO A 72 7.35 11.82 1.08
C PRO A 72 6.30 12.86 0.72
N ASP A 73 6.57 13.67 -0.30
CA ASP A 73 5.64 14.67 -0.82
C ASP A 73 4.66 14.01 -1.81
N TYR A 74 3.36 14.05 -1.49
CA TYR A 74 2.32 13.43 -2.30
C TYR A 74 2.27 13.98 -3.74
N ARG A 75 2.57 15.27 -3.94
CA ARG A 75 2.54 15.91 -5.27
C ARG A 75 3.72 15.47 -6.13
N VAL A 76 4.90 15.29 -5.52
CA VAL A 76 6.07 14.70 -6.21
C VAL A 76 5.75 13.27 -6.61
N LEU A 77 5.19 12.48 -5.69
CA LEU A 77 4.80 11.09 -5.95
C LEU A 77 3.77 10.99 -7.08
N LEU A 78 2.73 11.84 -7.08
CA LEU A 78 1.74 11.89 -8.16
C LEU A 78 2.38 12.24 -9.51
N THR A 79 3.24 13.28 -9.53
CA THR A 79 3.94 13.71 -10.74
C THR A 79 4.76 12.56 -11.36
N LEU A 80 5.45 11.78 -10.52
CA LEU A 80 6.22 10.62 -10.97
C LEU A 80 5.32 9.43 -11.33
N LEU A 81 4.23 9.20 -10.60
CA LEU A 81 3.28 8.14 -10.87
C LEU A 81 2.58 8.30 -12.22
N ASP A 82 2.30 9.53 -12.64
CA ASP A 82 1.59 9.81 -13.89
C ASP A 82 2.44 9.42 -15.12
N VAL A 83 3.76 9.58 -15.04
CA VAL A 83 4.70 9.22 -16.12
C VAL A 83 5.19 7.77 -16.03
N THR A 84 5.18 7.16 -14.84
CA THR A 84 5.71 5.80 -14.65
C THR A 84 4.69 4.78 -15.16
N PRO A 85 5.01 4.00 -16.20
CA PRO A 85 4.09 3.00 -16.74
C PRO A 85 3.77 1.92 -15.71
N SER A 86 2.53 1.42 -15.75
CA SER A 86 2.13 0.24 -15.00
C SER A 86 2.85 -0.99 -15.54
N ARG A 87 3.24 -1.90 -14.64
CA ARG A 87 3.87 -3.20 -14.98
C ARG A 87 5.14 -3.05 -15.83
N LEU A 88 6.30 -3.22 -15.19
CA LEU A 88 7.52 -3.62 -15.89
C LEU A 88 7.26 -5.00 -16.51
N SER A 89 6.73 -4.99 -17.73
CA SER A 89 6.37 -6.18 -18.49
C SER A 89 7.57 -7.12 -18.55
N ALA A 90 7.43 -8.30 -17.93
CA ALA A 90 8.19 -9.51 -18.23
C ALA A 90 9.72 -9.37 -18.29
N GLU A 91 10.34 -8.46 -17.54
CA GLU A 91 11.76 -8.63 -17.25
C GLU A 91 11.88 -9.86 -16.36
N LYS A 92 12.63 -10.86 -16.85
CA LYS A 92 12.99 -12.08 -16.11
C LYS A 92 13.28 -11.66 -14.67
N LYS A 93 12.41 -12.10 -13.76
CA LYS A 93 12.47 -11.83 -12.31
C LYS A 93 13.87 -12.16 -11.82
N THR A 94 14.75 -11.16 -11.85
CA THR A 94 16.00 -11.25 -11.14
C THR A 94 15.58 -11.32 -9.68
N ARG A 95 15.93 -12.46 -9.08
CA ARG A 95 15.57 -12.85 -7.71
C ARG A 95 15.59 -11.61 -6.80
N SER A 96 14.49 -11.39 -6.08
CA SER A 96 14.31 -10.35 -5.04
C SER A 96 14.15 -8.90 -5.51
N GLN A 97 12.94 -8.49 -5.90
CA GLN A 97 12.53 -7.09 -5.71
C GLN A 97 11.43 -7.01 -4.64
N PRO A 98 11.79 -7.08 -3.34
CA PRO A 98 10.83 -6.87 -2.26
C PRO A 98 10.41 -5.40 -2.11
N VAL A 99 11.00 -4.48 -2.89
CA VAL A 99 10.86 -3.04 -2.69
C VAL A 99 9.97 -2.42 -3.77
N THR A 100 8.68 -2.33 -3.48
CA THR A 100 7.71 -1.53 -4.25
C THR A 100 7.63 -0.10 -3.70
N PRO A 101 7.06 0.88 -4.44
CA PRO A 101 6.80 2.21 -3.89
C PRO A 101 5.94 2.16 -2.64
N LEU A 102 4.91 1.28 -2.59
CA LEU A 102 4.06 1.12 -1.42
C LEU A 102 4.83 0.49 -0.24
N TYR A 103 5.73 -0.46 -0.48
CA TYR A 103 6.65 -0.97 0.53
C TYR A 103 7.51 0.16 1.11
N ALA A 104 8.13 0.98 0.26
CA ALA A 104 8.97 2.10 0.69
C ALA A 104 8.19 3.10 1.56
N LEU A 105 6.98 3.48 1.14
CA LEU A 105 6.10 4.36 1.92
C LEU A 105 5.74 3.75 3.29
N SER A 106 5.57 2.44 3.38
CA SER A 106 5.26 1.73 4.64
C SER A 106 6.42 1.77 5.66
N LEU A 107 7.63 2.13 5.20
CA LEU A 107 8.81 2.32 6.05
C LEU A 107 9.02 3.80 6.44
N ARG A 108 8.11 4.70 6.09
CA ARG A 108 8.24 6.15 6.28
C ARG A 108 7.07 6.73 7.07
N ARG A 109 7.29 7.93 7.61
CA ARG A 109 6.22 8.73 8.23
C ARG A 109 5.55 9.52 7.11
N CYS A 110 4.44 9.01 6.61
CA CYS A 110 3.68 9.65 5.54
C CYS A 110 2.73 10.73 6.11
N THR A 111 2.38 11.72 5.30
CA THR A 111 1.24 12.59 5.58
C THR A 111 -0.05 11.88 5.17
N THR A 112 -1.18 12.28 5.76
CA THR A 112 -2.51 11.73 5.40
C THR A 112 -2.89 12.01 3.94
N GLU A 113 -2.29 13.05 3.34
CA GLU A 113 -2.44 13.42 1.93
C GLU A 113 -2.07 12.28 0.97
N ILE A 114 -1.12 11.42 1.33
CA ILE A 114 -0.74 10.26 0.52
C ILE A 114 -1.92 9.30 0.36
N SER A 115 -2.69 9.09 1.42
CA SER A 115 -3.91 8.28 1.37
C SER A 115 -5.07 9.05 0.74
N ASN A 116 -5.28 10.31 1.13
CA ASN A 116 -6.40 11.14 0.67
C ASN A 116 -6.36 11.48 -0.83
N HIS A 117 -5.17 11.53 -1.43
CA HIS A 117 -4.97 11.78 -2.86
C HIS A 117 -4.70 10.49 -3.65
N ASP A 118 -5.12 9.34 -3.13
CA ASP A 118 -5.03 8.02 -3.79
C ASP A 118 -3.60 7.59 -4.20
N VAL A 119 -2.54 8.22 -3.68
CA VAL A 119 -1.15 7.86 -4.01
C VAL A 119 -0.91 6.40 -3.65
N SER A 120 -1.30 6.01 -2.43
CA SER A 120 -1.21 4.64 -1.94
C SER A 120 -1.95 3.66 -2.86
N LYS A 121 -3.18 4.01 -3.26
CA LYS A 121 -4.06 3.18 -4.09
C LYS A 121 -3.50 3.01 -5.50
N ARG A 122 -2.96 4.08 -6.10
CA ARG A 122 -2.29 4.04 -7.40
C ARG A 122 -1.01 3.22 -7.35
N CYS A 123 -0.19 3.40 -6.32
CA CYS A 123 0.99 2.56 -6.07
C CYS A 123 0.62 1.08 -5.96
N HIS A 124 -0.44 0.79 -5.18
CA HIS A 124 -0.95 -0.56 -5.01
C HIS A 124 -1.37 -1.16 -6.37
N GLY A 125 -2.28 -0.50 -7.10
CA GLY A 125 -2.79 -1.03 -8.37
C GLY A 125 -1.75 -1.13 -9.49
N LYS A 126 -0.74 -0.26 -9.51
CA LYS A 126 0.31 -0.27 -10.55
C LYS A 126 1.44 -1.25 -10.28
N PHE A 127 1.84 -1.43 -9.02
CA PHE A 127 3.11 -2.08 -8.67
C PHE A 127 3.01 -3.19 -7.63
N GLU A 128 1.91 -3.29 -6.89
CA GLU A 128 1.81 -4.26 -5.81
C GLU A 128 1.27 -5.59 -6.34
N ASN A 129 2.19 -6.49 -6.70
CA ASN A 129 1.88 -7.90 -6.89
C ASN A 129 2.75 -8.72 -5.92
N LEU A 130 2.12 -9.34 -4.93
CA LEU A 130 2.79 -10.12 -3.90
C LEU A 130 2.94 -11.58 -4.37
N GLU A 131 3.82 -11.83 -5.32
CA GLU A 131 4.07 -13.19 -5.81
C GLU A 131 4.79 -14.07 -4.79
N ASP A 132 5.67 -13.45 -3.99
CA ASP A 132 6.37 -14.07 -2.87
C ASP A 132 6.07 -13.25 -1.61
N GLU A 133 4.91 -13.55 -1.01
CA GLU A 133 4.46 -12.89 0.21
C GLU A 133 5.44 -13.06 1.37
N GLU A 134 6.01 -14.27 1.52
CA GLU A 134 6.90 -14.58 2.63
C GLU A 134 8.17 -13.71 2.56
N ALA A 135 8.82 -13.66 1.40
CA ALA A 135 9.99 -12.80 1.22
C ALA A 135 9.66 -11.32 1.45
N TYR A 136 8.48 -10.86 1.01
CA TYR A 136 8.03 -9.49 1.21
C TYR A 136 7.89 -9.13 2.69
N PHE A 137 7.12 -9.92 3.45
CA PHE A 137 6.87 -9.64 4.87
C PHE A 137 8.09 -9.92 5.75
N LEU A 138 8.95 -10.86 5.35
CA LEU A 138 10.25 -11.05 5.98
C LEU A 138 11.15 -9.83 5.79
N ALA A 139 11.21 -9.26 4.58
CA ALA A 139 11.97 -8.04 4.32
C ALA A 139 11.44 -6.86 5.16
N MET A 140 10.12 -6.72 5.26
CA MET A 140 9.49 -5.68 6.07
C MET A 140 9.77 -5.84 7.57
N ALA A 141 9.71 -7.08 8.08
CA ALA A 141 10.05 -7.39 9.46
C ALA A 141 11.51 -7.05 9.80
N LYS A 142 12.44 -7.36 8.88
CA LYS A 142 13.87 -7.00 9.00
C LYS A 142 14.05 -5.48 9.00
N ALA A 143 13.38 -4.77 8.08
CA ALA A 143 13.48 -3.32 7.97
C ALA A 143 12.95 -2.57 9.20
N LYS A 144 11.97 -3.14 9.91
CA LYS A 144 11.40 -2.61 11.16
C LYS A 144 12.11 -3.12 12.43
N LEU A 145 13.29 -3.75 12.31
CA LEU A 145 14.18 -4.18 13.41
C LEU A 145 13.52 -5.08 14.48
N ARG A 146 12.69 -6.03 14.06
CA ARG A 146 12.00 -6.91 15.01
C ARG A 146 12.91 -7.99 15.58
N LYS A 147 12.70 -8.28 16.86
CA LYS A 147 13.36 -9.40 17.56
C LYS A 147 12.76 -10.76 17.23
N GLN A 148 11.46 -10.83 16.94
CA GLN A 148 10.75 -12.08 16.66
C GLN A 148 9.89 -11.94 15.39
N HIS A 149 9.96 -12.94 14.51
CA HIS A 149 9.14 -13.00 13.31
C HIS A 149 7.90 -13.85 13.58
N TYR A 150 6.74 -13.21 13.63
CA TYR A 150 5.44 -13.87 13.65
C TYR A 150 4.91 -13.99 12.23
N ASN A 151 4.47 -15.19 11.84
CA ASN A 151 3.98 -15.47 10.50
C ASN A 151 2.53 -16.01 10.55
N PRO A 152 1.52 -15.14 10.73
CA PRO A 152 0.14 -15.58 10.59
C PRO A 152 -0.10 -16.04 9.14
N THR A 153 -0.93 -17.07 8.99
CA THR A 153 -1.28 -17.68 7.70
C THR A 153 -2.80 -17.80 7.56
N PRO A 154 -3.33 -17.95 6.33
CA PRO A 154 -4.78 -18.10 6.11
C PRO A 154 -5.44 -19.25 6.89
N GLU A 155 -4.65 -20.28 7.24
CA GLU A 155 -5.08 -21.42 8.07
C GLU A 155 -5.38 -21.05 9.52
N TRP A 156 -4.86 -19.93 10.03
CA TRP A 156 -5.14 -19.51 11.40
C TRP A 156 -6.59 -19.07 11.56
N THR A 157 -7.17 -19.33 12.73
CA THR A 157 -8.51 -18.82 13.07
C THR A 157 -8.47 -17.30 13.22
N PHE A 158 -9.59 -16.62 12.93
CA PHE A 158 -9.68 -15.17 13.13
C PHE A 158 -9.36 -14.78 14.57
N VAL A 159 -9.84 -15.54 15.56
CA VAL A 159 -9.54 -15.34 16.99
C VAL A 159 -8.03 -15.32 17.25
N LYS A 160 -7.29 -16.30 16.71
CA LYS A 160 -5.84 -16.37 16.89
C LYS A 160 -5.11 -15.20 16.24
N ILE A 161 -5.58 -14.73 15.09
CA ILE A 161 -5.01 -13.55 14.40
C ILE A 161 -5.28 -12.27 15.20
N VAL A 162 -6.52 -12.06 15.66
CA VAL A 162 -6.90 -10.88 16.45
C VAL A 162 -6.10 -10.82 17.75
N GLN A 163 -6.03 -11.92 18.50
CA GLN A 163 -5.22 -11.99 19.72
C GLN A 163 -3.74 -11.68 19.48
N LEU A 164 -3.20 -12.07 18.32
CA LEU A 164 -1.81 -11.76 17.96
C LEU A 164 -1.60 -10.26 17.75
N VAL A 165 -2.55 -9.58 17.08
CA VAL A 165 -2.54 -8.13 16.86
C VAL A 165 -2.66 -7.38 18.20
N GLU A 166 -3.61 -7.78 19.04
CA GLU A 166 -3.83 -7.17 20.37
C GLU A 166 -2.61 -7.26 21.29
N ARG A 167 -1.88 -8.38 21.24
CA ARG A 167 -0.64 -8.57 22.02
C ARG A 167 0.54 -7.77 21.48
N ASN A 168 0.47 -7.28 20.24
CA ASN A 168 1.57 -6.59 19.55
C ASN A 168 1.08 -5.31 18.85
N PRO A 169 0.48 -4.36 19.57
CA PRO A 169 -0.24 -3.22 18.98
C PRO A 169 0.68 -2.23 18.26
N LEU A 170 1.97 -2.22 18.55
CA LEU A 170 2.95 -1.32 17.92
C LEU A 170 3.69 -1.96 16.73
N ASP A 171 3.40 -3.23 16.43
CA ASP A 171 4.20 -4.03 15.52
C ASP A 171 3.69 -3.93 14.08
N GLU A 172 3.93 -2.79 13.41
CA GLU A 172 3.36 -2.43 12.10
C GLU A 172 3.43 -3.52 11.00
N ALA A 173 4.58 -4.15 10.76
CA ALA A 173 4.70 -5.21 9.75
C ALA A 173 3.94 -6.51 10.09
N LEU A 174 3.64 -6.77 11.37
CA LEU A 174 2.89 -7.93 11.86
C LEU A 174 1.43 -7.63 11.66
N ILE A 175 1.02 -6.42 12.03
CA ILE A 175 -0.31 -5.90 11.77
C ILE A 175 -0.57 -5.90 10.26
N GLN A 176 0.37 -5.45 9.43
CA GLN A 176 0.25 -5.52 7.97
C GLN A 176 0.10 -6.97 7.47
N ARG A 177 0.89 -7.91 7.98
CA ARG A 177 0.76 -9.34 7.63
C ARG A 177 -0.57 -9.92 8.11
N ALA A 178 -1.00 -9.61 9.33
CA ALA A 178 -2.24 -10.08 9.93
C ALA A 178 -3.48 -9.57 9.19
N LEU A 179 -3.52 -8.27 8.87
CA LEU A 179 -4.58 -7.69 8.05
C LEU A 179 -4.57 -8.27 6.63
N TYR A 180 -3.40 -8.45 6.02
CA TYR A 180 -3.29 -9.10 4.72
C TYR A 180 -3.92 -10.51 4.73
N VAL A 181 -3.54 -11.34 5.70
CA VAL A 181 -4.08 -12.70 5.86
C VAL A 181 -5.58 -12.69 6.13
N THR A 182 -6.05 -11.76 6.97
CA THR A 182 -7.47 -11.58 7.25
C THR A 182 -8.23 -11.22 5.98
N ASN A 183 -7.68 -10.32 5.16
CA ASN A 183 -8.26 -9.93 3.88
C ASN A 183 -8.35 -11.10 2.89
N GLU A 184 -7.31 -11.94 2.78
CA GLU A 184 -7.34 -13.15 1.94
C GLU A 184 -8.38 -14.15 2.44
N LYS A 185 -8.45 -14.37 3.75
CA LYS A 185 -9.42 -15.30 4.34
C LYS A 185 -10.87 -14.86 4.06
N LEU A 186 -11.16 -13.58 4.23
CA LEU A 186 -12.48 -13.01 3.90
C LEU A 186 -12.79 -13.09 2.41
N ARG A 187 -11.78 -12.89 1.55
CA ARG A 187 -11.95 -13.03 0.10
C ARG A 187 -12.33 -14.48 -0.26
N ALA A 188 -11.58 -15.46 0.24
CA ALA A 188 -11.85 -16.87 -0.01
C ALA A 188 -13.25 -17.29 0.48
N MET A 189 -13.71 -16.76 1.62
CA MET A 189 -15.07 -17.00 2.12
C MET A 189 -16.14 -16.42 1.19
N ASN A 190 -15.95 -15.20 0.68
CA ASN A 190 -16.88 -14.59 -0.27
C ASN A 190 -16.89 -15.35 -1.62
N GLU A 191 -15.72 -15.73 -2.13
CA GLU A 191 -15.61 -16.51 -3.38
C GLU A 191 -16.28 -17.88 -3.26
N ALA A 192 -16.10 -18.57 -2.12
CA ALA A 192 -16.78 -19.84 -1.84
C ALA A 192 -18.32 -19.66 -1.77
N GLU A 193 -18.78 -18.55 -1.21
CA GLU A 193 -20.20 -18.21 -1.14
C GLU A 193 -20.79 -17.90 -2.52
N GLU A 194 -20.10 -17.12 -3.35
CA GLU A 194 -20.53 -16.83 -4.73
C GLU A 194 -20.66 -18.11 -5.58
N GLN A 195 -19.76 -19.08 -5.37
CA GLN A 195 -19.84 -20.37 -6.04
C GLN A 195 -21.06 -21.19 -5.60
N HIS A 196 -21.49 -21.08 -4.34
CA HIS A 196 -22.64 -21.81 -3.79
C HIS A 196 -23.98 -21.13 -4.10
N CYS A 197 -24.04 -19.79 -4.12
CA CYS A 197 -25.25 -19.05 -4.46
C CYS A 197 -25.69 -19.22 -5.92
N ASN A 198 -24.78 -19.57 -6.82
CA ASN A 198 -25.13 -19.97 -8.19
C ASN A 198 -25.85 -21.34 -8.28
N GLN A 199 -26.02 -22.05 -7.16
CA GLN A 199 -26.65 -23.38 -7.10
C GLN A 199 -27.91 -23.46 -6.22
N ASP A 200 -28.10 -22.58 -5.23
CA ASP A 200 -29.27 -22.61 -4.33
C ASP A 200 -29.80 -21.21 -3.96
N ASP A 201 -31.02 -20.89 -4.41
CA ASP A 201 -31.67 -19.57 -4.31
C ASP A 201 -32.36 -19.28 -2.95
N ASN A 202 -32.17 -20.13 -1.93
CA ASN A 202 -33.03 -20.15 -0.74
C ASN A 202 -32.31 -19.81 0.58
N ARG A 203 -31.37 -18.86 0.57
CA ARG A 203 -30.63 -18.47 1.79
C ARG A 203 -31.32 -17.31 2.53
N LYS A 204 -31.75 -17.56 3.77
CA LYS A 204 -32.13 -16.53 4.75
C LYS A 204 -30.89 -16.12 5.56
N GLY A 205 -30.34 -14.94 5.34
CA GLY A 205 -29.15 -14.44 6.06
C GLY A 205 -28.52 -13.21 5.40
N TYR A 206 -27.47 -12.65 6.00
CA TYR A 206 -26.73 -11.51 5.43
C TYR A 206 -25.56 -11.95 4.52
N GLY A 207 -25.23 -13.23 4.56
CA GLY A 207 -24.10 -13.84 3.87
C GLY A 207 -23.14 -14.48 4.88
N ALA A 208 -22.41 -15.50 4.44
CA ALA A 208 -21.57 -16.32 5.31
C ALA A 208 -20.54 -15.48 6.08
N VAL A 209 -19.87 -14.53 5.41
CA VAL A 209 -18.92 -13.62 6.08
C VAL A 209 -19.60 -12.75 7.12
N VAL A 210 -20.75 -12.16 6.79
CA VAL A 210 -21.43 -11.26 7.73
C VAL A 210 -21.94 -12.02 8.95
N ASP A 211 -22.57 -13.17 8.73
CA ASP A 211 -23.19 -13.95 9.79
C ASP A 211 -22.15 -14.62 10.71
N THR A 212 -21.02 -15.07 10.17
CA THR A 212 -20.00 -15.81 10.95
C THR A 212 -18.86 -14.95 11.49
N VAL A 213 -18.57 -13.81 10.86
CA VAL A 213 -17.43 -12.96 11.19
C VAL A 213 -17.88 -11.57 11.65
N THR A 214 -18.64 -10.84 10.83
CA THR A 214 -19.01 -9.45 11.15
C THR A 214 -19.89 -9.36 12.40
N LEU A 215 -20.90 -10.22 12.50
CA LEU A 215 -21.87 -10.25 13.60
C LEU A 215 -21.47 -11.20 14.73
N ASN A 216 -20.17 -11.52 14.84
CA ASN A 216 -19.62 -12.35 15.90
C ASN A 216 -19.07 -11.48 17.04
N SER A 217 -19.76 -11.46 18.18
CA SER A 217 -19.40 -10.64 19.35
C SER A 217 -18.08 -11.03 19.98
N ASP A 218 -17.68 -12.30 19.88
CA ASP A 218 -16.42 -12.79 20.47
C ASP A 218 -15.22 -12.36 19.64
N LEU A 219 -15.43 -12.02 18.36
CA LEU A 219 -14.36 -11.66 17.45
C LEU A 219 -14.13 -10.15 17.36
N MET A 220 -15.20 -9.35 17.39
CA MET A 220 -15.17 -7.87 17.24
C MET A 220 -14.26 -7.37 16.11
N LEU A 221 -14.12 -8.13 15.01
CA LEU A 221 -13.10 -7.88 13.99
C LEU A 221 -13.18 -6.48 13.37
N VAL A 222 -14.41 -5.98 13.14
CA VAL A 222 -14.65 -4.64 12.63
C VAL A 222 -14.03 -3.58 13.54
N ARG A 223 -14.23 -3.69 14.86
CA ARG A 223 -13.65 -2.78 15.85
C ARG A 223 -12.13 -2.84 15.84
N THR A 224 -11.55 -4.04 15.83
CA THR A 224 -10.09 -4.23 15.78
C THR A 224 -9.47 -3.61 14.54
N VAL A 225 -10.05 -3.84 13.36
CA VAL A 225 -9.56 -3.27 12.09
C VAL A 225 -9.67 -1.75 12.10
N HIS A 226 -10.80 -1.21 12.58
CA HIS A 226 -11.00 0.23 12.69
C HIS A 226 -10.01 0.88 13.67
N GLN A 227 -9.76 0.26 14.82
CA GLN A 227 -8.79 0.73 15.80
C GLN A 227 -7.37 0.76 15.22
N VAL A 228 -6.97 -0.28 14.49
CA VAL A 228 -5.66 -0.30 13.79
C VAL A 228 -5.56 0.86 12.79
N MET A 229 -6.60 1.12 12.00
CA MET A 229 -6.59 2.25 11.06
C MET A 229 -6.48 3.59 11.80
N PHE A 230 -7.13 3.73 12.95
CA PHE A 230 -7.06 4.92 13.79
C PHE A 230 -5.67 5.13 14.42
N GLU A 231 -5.02 4.05 14.88
CA GLU A 231 -3.67 4.10 15.48
C GLU A 231 -2.57 4.36 14.46
N PHE A 232 -2.77 3.95 13.21
CA PHE A 232 -1.80 4.08 12.13
C PHE A 232 -2.31 4.93 10.95
N PRO A 233 -2.71 6.19 11.17
CA PRO A 233 -3.31 7.03 10.12
C PRO A 233 -2.29 7.36 9.00
N ASN A 234 -1.01 7.32 9.35
CA ASN A 234 0.11 7.65 8.47
C ASN A 234 0.75 6.42 7.81
N ASN A 235 0.22 5.21 8.02
CA ASN A 235 0.71 4.01 7.33
C ASN A 235 -0.20 3.68 6.14
N PRO A 236 0.22 3.99 4.91
CA PRO A 236 -0.66 3.89 3.74
C PRO A 236 -1.11 2.46 3.44
N ARG A 237 -0.27 1.45 3.72
CA ARG A 237 -0.65 0.05 3.49
C ARG A 237 -1.67 -0.44 4.51
N LEU A 238 -1.50 -0.08 5.79
CA LEU A 238 -2.48 -0.40 6.83
C LEU A 238 -3.84 0.23 6.52
N GLN A 239 -3.87 1.48 6.04
CA GLN A 239 -5.10 2.13 5.61
C GLN A 239 -5.77 1.36 4.45
N LEU A 240 -5.01 0.97 3.42
CA LEU A 240 -5.55 0.21 2.29
C LEU A 240 -6.08 -1.17 2.70
N LEU A 241 -5.31 -1.92 3.49
CA LEU A 241 -5.71 -3.24 3.96
C LEU A 241 -6.93 -3.16 4.88
N GLY A 242 -6.93 -2.21 5.81
CA GLY A 242 -8.06 -1.99 6.70
C GLY A 242 -9.33 -1.65 5.93
N GLN A 243 -9.26 -0.72 4.98
CA GLN A 243 -10.40 -0.38 4.13
C GLN A 243 -10.89 -1.58 3.31
N ALA A 244 -9.98 -2.37 2.73
CA ALA A 244 -10.33 -3.56 1.96
C ALA A 244 -11.05 -4.63 2.81
N ILE A 245 -10.68 -4.76 4.09
CA ILE A 245 -11.35 -5.65 5.05
C ILE A 245 -12.71 -5.08 5.44
N LEU A 246 -12.78 -3.80 5.84
CA LEU A 246 -14.03 -3.17 6.25
C LEU A 246 -15.08 -3.20 5.15
N THR A 247 -14.70 -3.03 3.88
CA THR A 247 -15.63 -3.16 2.75
C THR A 247 -16.21 -4.58 2.61
N LYS A 248 -15.47 -5.63 2.99
CA LYS A 248 -15.97 -7.02 3.00
C LYS A 248 -16.84 -7.32 4.21
N LEU A 249 -16.48 -6.77 5.37
CA LEU A 249 -17.23 -6.99 6.61
C LEU A 249 -18.53 -6.17 6.66
N LEU A 250 -18.53 -4.97 6.09
CA LEU A 250 -19.61 -3.99 6.12
C LEU A 250 -20.04 -3.59 4.70
N PRO A 251 -20.49 -4.54 3.85
CA PRO A 251 -20.72 -4.30 2.43
C PRO A 251 -21.90 -3.36 2.15
N SER A 252 -22.84 -3.20 3.10
CA SER A 252 -24.05 -2.39 2.92
C SER A 252 -24.39 -1.53 4.14
N ALA A 253 -25.25 -0.53 3.95
CA ALA A 253 -25.79 0.27 5.06
C ALA A 253 -26.61 -0.58 6.06
N TYR A 254 -27.30 -1.61 5.54
CA TYR A 254 -28.07 -2.54 6.36
C TYR A 254 -27.19 -3.38 7.29
N VAL A 255 -26.07 -3.92 6.77
CA VAL A 255 -25.09 -4.65 7.60
C VAL A 255 -24.45 -3.72 8.63
N ARG A 256 -24.13 -2.47 8.26
CA ARG A 256 -23.62 -1.47 9.21
C ARG A 256 -24.59 -1.18 10.35
N ALA A 257 -25.88 -1.03 10.05
CA ALA A 257 -26.92 -0.85 11.06
C ALA A 257 -27.05 -2.09 11.96
N ALA A 258 -27.02 -3.30 11.38
CA ALA A 258 -27.06 -4.55 12.14
C ALA A 258 -25.85 -4.70 13.06
N TYR A 259 -24.64 -4.41 12.58
CA TYR A 259 -23.42 -4.42 13.39
C TYR A 259 -23.50 -3.42 14.55
N LYS A 260 -23.93 -2.18 14.27
CA LYS A 260 -24.11 -1.16 15.31
C LYS A 260 -25.14 -1.59 16.36
N ALA A 261 -26.27 -2.15 15.93
CA ALA A 261 -27.32 -2.58 16.85
C ALA A 261 -26.94 -3.80 17.69
N LYS A 262 -26.20 -4.76 17.12
CA LYS A 262 -25.97 -6.07 17.74
C LYS A 262 -24.60 -6.24 18.39
N ILE A 263 -23.58 -5.54 17.91
CA ILE A 263 -22.18 -5.77 18.31
C ILE A 263 -21.57 -4.54 18.97
N ASP A 264 -21.65 -3.37 18.32
CA ASP A 264 -20.99 -2.17 18.83
C ASP A 264 -21.87 -0.91 18.65
N PRO A 265 -22.74 -0.60 19.64
CA PRO A 265 -23.65 0.56 19.59
C PRO A 265 -22.95 1.91 19.44
N TYR A 266 -21.68 1.99 19.81
CA TYR A 266 -20.88 3.21 19.76
C TYR A 266 -20.04 3.32 18.48
N PHE A 267 -20.11 2.33 17.60
CA PHE A 267 -19.42 2.36 16.32
C PHE A 267 -19.94 3.50 15.44
N ASN A 268 -19.05 4.42 15.10
CA ASN A 268 -19.27 5.52 14.17
C ASN A 268 -18.16 5.45 13.10
N LEU A 269 -18.59 5.35 11.84
CA LEU A 269 -17.76 5.48 10.65
C LEU A 269 -17.76 6.94 10.17
#